data_AF-A0A7K7BIY3-F1
#
_entry.id   AF-A0A7K7BIY3-F1
#
_cell.length_a   1.000
_cell.length_b   1.000
_cell.length_c   1.000
_cell.angle_alpha   90.00
_cell.angle_beta   90.00
_cell.angle_gamma   90.00
#
_symmetry.space_group_name_H-M   'P 1'
#
loop_
_entity.id
_entity.type
_entity.pdbx_description
1 polymer ?
#
loop_
_entity_poly.entity_id
_entity_poly.type
_entity_poly.pdbx_seq_one_letter_code
_entity_poly.pdbx_strand_id
1 'polypeptide(L)'
;VPRPPQVKCYHKQRGGAQRAGVFRVQFHTCTVHGAQLRFGKDELDEAWRGAGRARGWRGGHEPCARPHLPIAPPDERFPFEASVEFIFSSGPEKIKG
;
A
#
# COMPACT_ATOMS: atom_id res chain seq x y z
N VAL A 1 18.02 -20.34 -10.26
CA VAL A 1 16.58 -19.99 -10.14
C VAL A 1 16.41 -18.50 -10.37
N PRO A 2 15.53 -18.07 -11.30
CA PRO A 2 15.22 -16.66 -11.50
C PRO A 2 14.58 -16.07 -10.25
N ARG A 3 14.89 -14.81 -9.91
CA ARG A 3 14.18 -14.12 -8.82
C ARG A 3 12.77 -13.72 -9.28
N PRO A 4 11.73 -13.94 -8.47
CA PRO A 4 10.38 -13.52 -8.83
C PRO A 4 10.30 -12.00 -8.98
N PRO A 5 9.45 -11.50 -9.90
CA PRO A 5 9.23 -10.07 -10.09
C PRO A 5 8.92 -9.34 -8.78
N GLN A 6 9.37 -8.08 -8.72
CA GLN A 6 9.11 -7.21 -7.58
C GLN A 6 8.73 -5.81 -8.10
N VAL A 7 7.66 -5.25 -7.54
CA VAL A 7 7.19 -3.89 -7.81
C VAL A 7 7.31 -3.06 -6.55
N LYS A 8 7.87 -1.86 -6.69
CA LYS A 8 7.99 -0.86 -5.62
C LYS A 8 7.38 0.45 -6.10
N CYS A 9 6.40 0.94 -5.36
CA CYS A 9 5.80 2.25 -5.59
C CYS A 9 6.41 3.27 -4.64
N TYR A 10 6.69 4.47 -5.17
CA TYR A 10 7.26 5.56 -4.42
C TYR A 10 6.45 6.83 -4.60
N HIS A 11 6.26 7.57 -3.52
CA HIS A 11 5.72 8.92 -3.53
C HIS A 11 6.87 9.90 -3.80
N LYS A 12 6.71 10.73 -4.83
CA LYS A 12 7.66 11.80 -5.15
C LYS A 12 7.36 13.00 -4.24
N GLN A 13 8.29 13.31 -3.34
CA GLN A 13 8.18 14.51 -2.50
C GLN A 13 8.37 15.78 -3.36
N ARG A 14 7.55 16.81 -3.12
CA ARG A 14 7.70 18.10 -3.81
C ARG A 14 9.00 18.76 -3.35
N GLY A 15 9.96 18.90 -4.27
CA GLY A 15 11.16 19.72 -4.07
C GLY A 15 12.44 18.99 -3.61
N GLY A 16 12.50 17.66 -3.59
CA GLY A 16 13.71 16.93 -3.18
C GLY A 16 14.00 15.66 -3.97
N ALA A 17 15.23 15.15 -3.87
CA ALA A 17 15.65 13.85 -4.42
C ALA A 17 15.11 12.64 -3.62
N GLN A 18 14.48 12.89 -2.46
CA GLN A 18 13.99 11.84 -1.58
C GLN A 18 12.66 11.27 -2.08
N ARG A 19 12.66 9.96 -2.33
CA ARG A 19 11.47 9.18 -2.68
C ARG A 19 11.06 8.37 -1.47
N ALA A 20 9.87 8.62 -0.93
CA ALA A 20 9.32 7.80 0.14
C ALA A 20 8.64 6.57 -0.48
N GLY A 21 8.92 5.37 0.01
CA GLY A 21 8.18 4.21 -0.46
C GLY A 21 6.71 4.27 -0.01
N VAL A 22 5.83 3.73 -0.83
CA VAL A 22 4.38 3.61 -0.58
C VAL A 22 4.02 2.15 -0.35
N PHE A 23 4.44 1.28 -1.27
CA PHE A 23 4.24 -0.16 -1.17
C PHE A 23 5.32 -0.93 -1.92
N ARG A 24 5.47 -2.18 -1.51
CA ARG A 24 6.28 -3.17 -2.22
C ARG A 24 5.55 -4.50 -2.24
N VAL A 25 5.59 -5.16 -3.39
CA VAL A 25 5.02 -6.49 -3.58
C VAL A 25 5.96 -7.36 -4.41
N GLN A 26 6.04 -8.63 -4.05
CA GLN A 26 6.73 -9.66 -4.80
C GLN A 26 5.72 -10.77 -5.09
N PHE A 27 5.67 -11.20 -6.35
CA PHE A 27 4.71 -12.21 -6.80
C PHE A 27 5.37 -13.13 -7.81
N HIS A 28 4.83 -14.34 -7.95
CA HIS A 28 5.23 -15.25 -9.02
C HIS A 28 4.32 -15.07 -10.22
N THR A 29 4.86 -15.08 -11.43
CA THR A 29 4.01 -15.03 -12.63
C THR A 29 3.16 -16.28 -12.80
N CYS A 30 3.55 -17.42 -12.18
CA CYS A 30 2.76 -18.65 -12.18
C CYS A 30 1.54 -18.62 -11.24
N THR A 31 1.43 -17.64 -10.33
CA THR A 31 0.24 -17.48 -9.47
C THR A 31 -0.82 -16.58 -10.10
N VAL A 32 -0.58 -16.08 -11.33
CA VAL A 32 -1.55 -15.28 -12.08
C VAL A 32 -2.67 -16.22 -12.56
N HIS A 33 -3.77 -16.27 -11.82
CA HIS A 33 -4.99 -16.97 -12.24
C HIS A 33 -5.74 -16.10 -13.26
N GLY A 34 -5.44 -16.29 -14.54
CA GLY A 34 -5.99 -15.47 -15.63
C GLY A 34 -5.05 -14.35 -16.07
N ALA A 35 -5.53 -13.10 -16.08
CA ALA A 35 -4.78 -11.92 -16.54
C ALA A 35 -4.63 -10.83 -15.47
N GLN A 36 -5.04 -11.11 -14.22
CA GLN A 36 -5.12 -10.11 -13.16
C GLN A 36 -4.58 -10.67 -11.83
N LEU A 37 -3.92 -9.81 -11.05
CA LEU A 37 -3.59 -10.06 -9.65
C LEU A 37 -3.99 -8.84 -8.83
N ARG A 38 -4.69 -9.05 -7.71
CA ARG A 38 -5.09 -7.99 -6.79
C ARG A 38 -4.48 -8.25 -5.43
N PHE A 39 -3.90 -7.21 -4.84
CA PHE A 39 -3.29 -7.23 -3.52
C PHE A 39 -3.96 -6.19 -2.62
N GLY A 40 -4.47 -6.62 -1.46
CA GLY A 40 -4.91 -5.74 -0.38
C GLY A 40 -3.74 -5.08 0.33
N LYS A 41 -4.02 -4.08 1.18
CA LYS A 41 -2.99 -3.39 1.98
C LYS A 41 -2.15 -4.35 2.84
N ASP A 42 -2.78 -5.40 3.34
CA ASP A 42 -2.20 -6.43 4.19
C ASP A 42 -1.23 -7.37 3.48
N GLU A 43 -1.27 -7.40 2.15
CA GLU A 43 -0.36 -8.17 1.31
C GLU A 43 0.85 -7.34 0.83
N LEU A 44 0.93 -6.06 1.23
CA LEU A 44 1.94 -5.10 0.78
C LEU A 44 2.90 -4.71 1.91
N ASP A 45 4.20 -5.05 1.79
CA ASP A 45 5.23 -4.94 2.84
C ASP A 45 5.35 -3.57 3.54
N GLU A 46 5.17 -2.48 2.79
CA GLU A 46 5.36 -1.10 3.26
C GLU A 46 4.02 -0.41 3.53
N ALA A 47 2.99 -0.71 2.74
CA ALA A 47 1.65 -0.20 3.00
C ALA A 47 1.07 -0.80 4.29
N TRP A 48 1.33 -2.08 4.58
CA TRP A 48 0.96 -2.73 5.84
C TRP A 48 1.50 -1.97 7.06
N ARG A 49 2.71 -1.42 6.96
CA ARG A 49 3.36 -0.68 8.07
C ARG A 49 2.68 0.66 8.35
N GLY A 50 2.05 1.27 7.34
CA GLY A 50 1.28 2.51 7.45
C GLY A 50 -0.18 2.32 7.86
N ALA A 51 -0.67 1.08 8.07
CA ALA A 51 -1.98 0.87 8.69
C ALA A 51 -1.87 1.25 10.17
N GLY A 52 -2.33 2.47 10.49
CA GLY A 52 -2.40 2.97 11.84
C GLY A 52 -2.81 1.87 12.82
N ARG A 53 -1.88 1.47 13.68
CA ARG A 53 -2.27 0.99 15.00
C ARG A 53 -2.93 2.17 15.70
N ALA A 54 -4.23 2.32 15.48
CA ALA A 54 -5.17 2.57 16.58
C ALA A 54 -5.19 1.35 17.53
N ARG A 55 -4.01 0.81 17.89
CA ARG A 55 -3.84 -0.30 18.84
C ARG A 55 -2.87 0.13 19.91
N GLY A 56 -3.37 1.11 20.66
CA GLY A 56 -2.84 1.61 21.91
C GLY A 56 -3.96 2.11 22.83
N TRP A 57 -5.18 1.57 22.73
CA TRP A 57 -6.17 1.67 23.81
C TRP A 57 -6.02 0.43 24.70
N ARG A 58 -5.18 0.56 25.73
CA ARG A 58 -5.20 -0.32 26.91
C ARG A 58 -5.23 0.59 28.13
N GLY A 59 -6.30 0.49 28.90
CA GLY A 59 -6.48 1.21 30.16
C GLY A 59 -7.59 2.25 30.06
N GLY A 60 -8.58 2.12 30.95
CA GLY A 60 -9.73 3.01 31.02
C GLY A 60 -9.38 4.44 31.42
N HIS A 61 -10.41 5.28 31.30
CA HIS A 61 -10.46 6.72 31.56
C HIS A 61 -9.81 7.60 30.48
N GLU A 62 -10.68 7.99 29.54
CA GLU A 62 -10.51 9.04 28.55
C GLU A 62 -10.12 10.37 29.22
N PRO A 63 -8.99 11.00 28.85
CA PRO A 63 -8.79 12.42 29.10
C PRO A 63 -9.15 13.17 27.82
N CYS A 64 -10.34 13.76 27.82
CA CYS A 64 -10.80 14.86 26.96
C CYS A 64 -10.16 14.90 25.56
N ALA A 65 -10.62 14.05 24.64
CA ALA A 65 -10.45 14.32 23.22
C ALA A 65 -11.21 15.62 22.89
N ARG A 66 -10.48 16.69 22.57
CA ARG A 66 -11.07 17.96 22.14
C ARG A 66 -11.83 17.72 20.82
N PRO A 67 -13.16 17.91 20.75
CA PRO A 67 -13.97 17.49 19.60
C PRO A 67 -13.86 18.40 18.36
N HIS A 68 -12.85 19.27 18.27
CA HIS A 68 -12.78 20.31 17.24
C HIS A 68 -11.47 20.39 16.46
N LEU A 69 -10.52 19.49 16.70
CA LEU A 69 -9.34 19.39 15.84
C LEU A 69 -9.41 18.07 15.08
N PRO A 70 -9.43 18.08 13.73
CA PRO A 70 -9.27 16.86 12.98
C PRO A 70 -7.92 16.28 13.39
N ILE A 71 -7.96 15.11 14.05
CA ILE A 71 -6.81 14.25 14.21
C ILE A 71 -6.23 14.17 12.81
N ALA A 72 -5.02 14.72 12.59
CA ALA A 72 -4.38 14.66 11.30
C ALA A 72 -4.42 13.18 10.87
N PRO A 73 -5.03 12.85 9.72
CA PRO A 73 -5.25 11.45 9.35
C PRO A 73 -3.90 10.73 9.40
N PRO A 74 -3.82 9.56 10.04
CA PRO A 74 -2.58 8.82 10.19
C PRO A 74 -2.05 8.55 8.78
N ASP A 75 -1.00 9.28 8.39
CA ASP A 75 -0.35 9.30 7.08
C ASP A 75 -0.98 8.30 6.08
N GLU A 76 -2.09 8.71 5.45
CA GLU A 76 -2.96 7.87 4.59
C GLU A 76 -2.32 7.56 3.23
N ARG A 77 -0.98 7.56 3.14
CA ARG A 77 -0.22 7.26 1.92
C ARG A 77 -0.68 5.97 1.23
N PHE A 78 -1.24 5.03 2.00
CA PHE A 78 -1.99 3.89 1.47
C PHE A 78 -3.23 3.61 2.36
N PRO A 79 -4.46 3.91 1.89
CA PRO A 79 -5.70 3.69 2.65
C PRO A 79 -5.91 2.21 3.00
N PHE A 80 -6.66 1.92 4.08
CA PHE A 80 -6.94 0.52 4.46
C PHE A 80 -7.78 -0.23 3.42
N GLU A 81 -8.69 0.49 2.74
CA GLU A 81 -9.53 -0.06 1.67
C GLU A 81 -8.87 -0.06 0.30
N ALA A 82 -7.64 0.47 0.18
CA ALA A 82 -6.95 0.51 -1.09
C ALA A 82 -6.42 -0.88 -1.48
N SER A 83 -6.51 -1.18 -2.77
CA SER A 83 -5.94 -2.38 -3.38
C SER A 83 -5.07 -2.02 -4.59
N VAL A 84 -4.02 -2.79 -4.83
CA VAL A 84 -3.20 -2.69 -6.06
C VAL A 84 -3.58 -3.82 -6.99
N GLU A 85 -3.90 -3.49 -8.24
CA GLU A 85 -4.22 -4.46 -9.27
C GLU A 85 -3.16 -4.45 -10.38
N PHE A 86 -2.66 -5.63 -10.73
CA PHE A 86 -1.75 -5.85 -11.83
C PHE A 86 -2.49 -6.54 -12.97
N ILE A 87 -2.45 -5.94 -14.15
CA ILE A 87 -3.03 -6.48 -15.38
C ILE A 87 -1.88 -6.98 -16.27
N PHE A 88 -1.99 -8.23 -16.71
CA PHE A 88 -0.99 -8.89 -17.55
C PHE A 88 -1.58 -9.17 -18.94
N SER A 89 -0.77 -9.01 -19.98
CA SER A 89 -1.07 -9.46 -21.33
C SER A 89 -0.18 -10.64 -21.68
N SER A 90 -0.71 -11.55 -22.49
CA SER A 90 0.06 -12.64 -23.09
C SER A 90 0.87 -12.17 -24.30
N GLY A 91 0.48 -11.05 -24.92
CA GLY A 91 1.16 -10.43 -26.07
C GLY A 91 1.89 -9.13 -25.72
N PRO A 92 2.78 -8.65 -26.61
CA PRO A 92 3.52 -7.39 -26.44
C PRO A 92 2.65 -6.14 -26.61
N GLU A 93 1.34 -6.34 -26.83
CA GLU A 93 0.36 -5.29 -27.00
C GLU A 93 0.27 -4.42 -25.74
N LYS A 94 0.21 -3.10 -25.93
CA LYS A 94 0.06 -2.17 -24.82
C LYS A 94 -1.36 -2.26 -24.26
N ILE A 95 -1.47 -2.69 -23.02
CA ILE A 95 -2.73 -2.64 -22.26
C ILE A 95 -2.98 -1.17 -21.89
N LYS A 96 -4.18 -0.67 -22.20
CA LYS A 96 -4.60 0.67 -21.81
C LYS A 96 -5.07 0.61 -20.36
N GLY A 97 -4.31 1.26 -19.46
CA GLY A 97 -4.66 1.44 -18.06
C GLY A 97 -5.59 2.62 -17.81
#